data_AF-A0A8S9QJ51-F1
#
_entry.id   AF-A0A8S9QJ51-F1
#
_cell.length_a   1.000
_cell.length_b   1.000
_cell.length_c   1.000
_cell.angle_alpha   90.00
_cell.angle_beta   90.00
_cell.angle_gamma   90.00
#
_symmetry.space_group_name_H-M   'P 1'
#
loop_
_entity.id
_entity.type
_entity.pdbx_description
1 polymer ?
#
loop_
_entity_poly.entity_id
_entity_poly.type
_entity_poly.pdbx_seq_one_letter_code
_entity_poly.pdbx_strand_id
1 'polypeptide(L)' 'MVWSEGYLTSHLTTISLNGCPLTEDPIPVLEKLIHLKEISLQYRSFTGRRIVCSRDGFPQLQKLRFDGLNVLEE' A
#
# COMPACT_ATOMS: atom_id res chain seq x y z
N MET A 1 12.54 -9.61 -13.34
CA MET A 1 13.04 -8.48 -12.53
C MET A 1 12.94 -8.91 -11.09
N VAL A 2 14.07 -9.30 -10.49
CA VAL A 2 14.11 -9.78 -9.10
C VAL A 2 14.24 -8.53 -8.23
N TRP A 3 13.17 -8.16 -7.53
CA TRP A 3 13.26 -7.08 -6.55
C TRP A 3 14.04 -7.63 -5.36
N SER A 4 15.27 -7.15 -5.17
CA SER A 4 16.17 -7.57 -4.10
C SER A 4 15.53 -7.26 -2.74
N GLU A 5 15.19 -8.31 -1.98
CA GLU A 5 14.53 -8.32 -0.66
C GLU A 5 15.27 -7.56 0.46
N GLY A 6 16.36 -6.83 0.18
CA GLY A 6 17.30 -6.34 1.19
C GLY A 6 17.29 -4.84 1.53
N TYR A 7 16.57 -3.98 0.79
CA TYR A 7 16.76 -2.52 0.91
C TYR A 7 15.49 -1.68 1.12
N LEU A 8 14.35 -2.28 1.45
CA LEU A 8 13.12 -1.51 1.75
C LEU A 8 13.05 -1.02 3.20
N THR A 9 14.17 -0.93 3.95
CA THR A 9 14.25 -0.12 5.17
C THR A 9 14.30 1.36 4.81
N SER A 10 13.26 1.82 4.12
CA SER A 10 13.08 3.21 3.76
C SER A 10 12.45 3.91 4.97
N HIS A 11 12.98 5.07 5.40
CA HIS A 11 12.36 5.93 6.42
C HIS A 11 11.09 6.63 5.90
N LEU A 12 10.42 5.99 4.96
CA LEU A 12 9.31 6.51 4.22
C LEU A 12 8.09 6.46 5.14
N THR A 13 7.62 7.64 5.53
CA THR A 13 6.50 7.78 6.47
C THR A 13 5.16 7.92 5.78
N THR A 14 5.14 8.35 4.51
CA THR A 14 3.90 8.67 3.80
C THR A 14 3.98 8.24 2.34
N ILE A 15 3.01 7.44 1.89
CA ILE A 15 2.87 7.04 0.49
C ILE A 15 1.53 7.52 -0.04
N SER A 16 1.55 8.12 -1.23
CA SER A 16 0.35 8.45 -2.00
C SER A 16 0.49 7.88 -3.40
N LEU A 17 -0.45 7.01 -3.79
CA LEU A 17 -0.53 6.42 -5.11
C LEU A 17 -1.76 6.98 -5.83
N ASN A 18 -1.58 7.50 -7.03
CA ASN A 18 -2.64 8.07 -7.86
C ASN A 18 -2.39 7.69 -9.32
N GLY A 19 -3.40 7.14 -10.00
CA GLY A 19 -3.28 6.72 -11.39
C GLY A 19 -2.28 5.58 -11.63
N CYS A 20 -1.93 4.83 -10.59
CA CYS A 20 -1.06 3.66 -10.69
C CYS A 20 -1.91 2.39 -10.77
N PRO A 21 -2.21 1.81 -11.95
CA PRO A 21 -3.09 0.64 -12.03
C PRO A 21 -2.39 -0.62 -11.51
N LEU A 22 -2.29 -0.73 -10.20
CA LEU A 22 -1.71 -1.88 -9.53
C LEU A 22 -2.69 -3.06 -9.60
N THR A 23 -2.26 -4.11 -10.30
CA THR A 23 -3.01 -5.36 -10.46
C THR A 23 -2.77 -6.33 -9.31
N GLU A 24 -1.62 -6.20 -8.64
CA GLU A 24 -1.22 -6.97 -7.46
C GLU A 24 -1.44 -6.15 -6.19
N ASP A 25 -1.68 -6.83 -5.07
CA ASP A 25 -1.89 -6.19 -3.77
C ASP A 25 -0.63 -5.39 -3.37
N PRO A 26 -0.73 -4.05 -3.20
CA PRO A 26 0.41 -3.27 -2.75
C PRO A 26 0.80 -3.56 -1.30
N ILE A 27 -0.10 -4.12 -0.48
CA ILE A 27 0.08 -4.21 0.96
C ILE A 27 1.34 -4.98 1.37
N PRO A 28 1.66 -6.18 0.84
CA PRO A 28 2.84 -6.93 1.27
C PRO A 28 4.16 -6.17 1.07
N VAL A 29 4.21 -5.26 0.10
CA VAL A 29 5.38 -4.40 -0.12
C VAL A 29 5.35 -3.20 0.83
N LEU A 30 4.18 -2.62 1.06
CA LEU A 30 4.00 -1.52 2.01
C LEU A 30 4.26 -1.95 3.47
N GLU A 31 3.96 -3.19 3.83
CA GLU A 31 4.22 -3.77 5.17
C GLU A 31 5.73 -3.87 5.48
N LYS A 32 6.59 -3.96 4.45
CA LYS A 32 8.05 -3.92 4.64
C LYS A 32 8.54 -2.53 5.09
N LEU A 33 7.71 -1.50 4.92
CA LEU A 33 8.00 -0.13 5.32
C LEU A 33 7.57 0.08 6.78
N ILE A 34 8.38 -0.39 7.72
CA ILE A 34 8.07 -0.34 9.16
C ILE A 34 7.88 1.07 9.74
N HIS A 35 8.33 2.12 9.03
CA HIS A 35 8.20 3.52 9.42
C HIS A 35 6.98 4.22 8.80
N LEU A 36 6.20 3.50 8.00
CA LEU A 36 5.06 4.06 7.28
C LEU A 36 3.94 4.42 8.26
N LYS A 37 3.52 5.68 8.20
CA LYS A 37 2.49 6.29 9.05
C LYS A 37 1.22 6.62 8.28
N GLU A 38 1.34 6.92 7.00
CA GLU A 38 0.21 7.29 6.16
C GLU A 38 0.28 6.62 4.78
N ILE A 39 -0.82 5.96 4.40
CA ILE A 39 -1.03 5.41 3.07
C ILE A 39 -2.26 6.08 2.47
N SER A 40 -2.13 6.59 1.25
CA SER A 40 -3.21 7.17 0.48
C SER A 40 -3.28 6.51 -0.90
N LEU A 41 -4.30 5.69 -1.12
CA LEU A 41 -4.61 5.12 -2.43
C LEU A 41 -5.73 5.94 -3.07
N GLN A 42 -5.42 6.64 -4.15
CA GLN A 42 -6.33 7.55 -4.85
C GLN A 42 -6.89 6.91 -6.14
N TYR A 43 -7.61 7.69 -6.95
CA TYR A 43 -8.28 7.22 -8.16
C TYR A 43 -7.36 6.40 -9.08
N ARG A 44 -7.84 5.23 -9.53
CA ARG A 44 -7.11 4.28 -10.40
C ARG A 44 -5.73 3.83 -9.85
N SER A 45 -5.49 3.95 -8.55
CA SER A 45 -4.25 3.46 -7.91
C SER A 45 -4.25 1.97 -7.58
N PHE A 46 -5.41 1.31 -7.71
CA PHE A 46 -5.54 -0.12 -7.56
C PHE A 46 -6.68 -0.62 -8.44
N THR A 47 -6.38 -1.65 -9.24
CA THR A 47 -7.34 -2.34 -10.11
C THR A 47 -7.47 -3.82 -9.75
N GLY A 48 -6.78 -4.27 -8.69
CA GLY A 48 -6.93 -5.61 -8.15
C GLY A 48 -8.29 -5.81 -7.47
N ARG A 49 -8.61 -7.08 -7.19
CA ARG A 49 -9.93 -7.47 -6.65
C ARG A 49 -10.07 -7.27 -5.14
N ARG A 50 -8.97 -7.36 -4.39
CA ARG A 50 -9.00 -7.26 -2.93
C ARG A 50 -7.67 -6.76 -2.41
N ILE A 51 -7.74 -5.87 -1.43
CA ILE A 51 -6.60 -5.42 -0.62
C ILE A 51 -6.71 -6.16 0.71
N VAL A 52 -5.68 -6.89 1.10
CA VAL A 52 -5.66 -7.62 2.38
C VAL A 52 -4.61 -6.98 3.29
N CYS A 53 -5.08 -6.28 4.33
CA CYS A 53 -4.20 -5.72 5.36
C CYS A 53 -3.90 -6.75 6.44
N SER A 54 -2.61 -7.08 6.67
CA SER A 54 -2.22 -7.85 7.85
C SER A 54 -2.25 -6.94 9.07
N ARG A 55 -2.89 -7.40 10.14
CA ARG A 55 -3.00 -6.64 11.39
C ARG A 55 -1.64 -6.28 12.00
N ASP A 56 -0.65 -7.13 11.78
CA ASP A 56 0.70 -7.01 12.35
C ASP A 56 1.72 -6.40 11.36
N GLY A 57 1.32 -6.12 10.12
CA GLY A 57 2.22 -5.67 9.06
C GLY A 57 2.58 -4.18 9.11
N PHE A 58 1.85 -3.39 9.91
CA PHE A 58 1.98 -1.93 9.93
C PHE A 58 2.12 -1.37 11.36
N PRO A 59 3.30 -1.50 11.98
CA PRO A 59 3.48 -1.15 13.39
C PRO A 59 3.32 0.36 13.69
N GLN A 60 3.47 1.23 12.68
CA GLN A 60 3.40 2.69 12.86
C GLN A 60 2.30 3.37 12.04
N LEU A 61 1.44 2.60 11.35
CA LEU A 61 0.42 3.18 10.48
C LEU A 61 -0.66 3.86 11.32
N GLN A 62 -0.84 5.15 11.05
CA GLN A 62 -1.81 6.01 11.73
C GLN A 62 -2.98 6.38 10.82
N LYS A 63 -2.74 6.45 9.50
CA LYS A 63 -3.73 6.86 8.52
C LYS A 63 -3.71 5.96 7.30
N LEU A 64 -4.88 5.47 6.93
CA LEU A 64 -5.12 4.72 5.71
C LEU A 64 -6.29 5.40 4.98
N ARG A 65 -6.02 5.96 3.81
CA ARG A 65 -7.00 6.65 2.98
C ARG A 65 -7.19 5.90 1.68
N PHE A 66 -8.44 5.63 1.35
CA PHE A 66 -8.86 5.12 0.05
C PHE A 66 -9.81 6.14 -0.56
N ASP A 67 -9.48 6.67 -1.73
CA ASP A 67 -10.28 7.68 -2.42
C ASP A 67 -10.40 7.33 -3.90
N GLY A 68 -11.62 7.25 -4.43
CA GLY A 68 -11.85 6.90 -5.83
C GLY A 68 -11.37 5.50 -6.23
N LEU A 69 -11.24 4.56 -5.28
CA LEU A 69 -11.03 3.15 -5.60
C LEU A 69 -12.36 2.54 -6.07
N ASN A 70 -12.49 2.31 -7.38
CA ASN A 70 -13.70 1.74 -8.00
C ASN A 70 -13.90 0.23 -7.74
N VAL A 71 -13.10 -0.40 -6.87
CA VAL A 71 -13.12 -1.86 -6.69
C VAL A 71 -12.96 -2.21 -5.20
N LEU A 72 -14.06 -2.15 -4.46
CA LEU A 72 -14.24 -2.94 -3.26
C LEU A 72 -15.59 -3.65 -3.46
N GLU A 73 -15.56 -4.90 -3.90
CA GLU A 73 -16.74 -5.78 -3.84
C GLU A 73 -17.07 -6.00 -2.35
N GLU A 74 -18.36 -5.95 -2.02
CA GLU A 74 -18.95 -6.17 -0.69
C GLU A 74 -18.50 -7.47 -0.01
#